data_AF-A0A4Y2GYY2-F1
#
_entry.id   AF-A0A4Y2GYY2-F1
#
_cell.length_a   1.000
_cell.length_b   1.000
_cell.length_c   1.000
_cell.angle_alpha   90.00
_cell.angle_beta   90.00
_cell.angle_gamma   90.00
#
_symmetry.space_group_name_H-M   'P 1'
#
loop_
_entity.id
_entity.type
_entity.pdbx_description
1 polymer ?
#
loop_
_entity_poly.entity_id
_entity_poly.type
_entity_poly.pdbx_seq_one_letter_code
_entity_poly.pdbx_strand_id
1 'polypeptide(L)'
;MTLLENARIRLGWVKAHIGIKGNKIADALAKEAITDGILASLPFPKSFLKKQLLQLSLSRWQAEWDNGEPGRSVYSIIPKISNKQLH
;
A
#
# COMPACT_ATOMS: atom_id res chain seq x y z
N MET A 1 -12.71 13.60 -24.60
CA MET A 1 -12.89 14.76 -23.70
C MET A 1 -12.64 14.30 -22.29
N THR A 2 -11.42 14.53 -21.80
CA THR A 2 -11.07 14.21 -20.42
C THR A 2 -11.52 15.34 -19.48
N LEU A 3 -11.80 15.03 -18.22
CA LEU A 3 -12.23 16.04 -17.23
C LEU A 3 -11.19 17.18 -17.09
N LEU A 4 -9.93 16.87 -17.38
CA LEU A 4 -8.78 17.77 -17.31
C LEU A 4 -8.72 18.78 -18.46
N GLU A 5 -9.36 18.51 -19.61
CA GLU A 5 -9.38 19.41 -20.77
C GLU A 5 -10.38 20.56 -20.61
N ASN A 6 -11.23 20.55 -19.58
CA ASN A 6 -12.25 21.56 -19.37
C ASN A 6 -11.71 22.77 -18.59
N ALA A 7 -11.40 23.85 -19.32
CA ALA A 7 -10.88 25.10 -18.77
C ALA A 7 -11.80 25.80 -17.73
N ARG A 8 -13.06 25.36 -17.56
CA ARG A 8 -13.99 25.90 -16.56
C ARG A 8 -13.87 25.20 -15.20
N ILE A 9 -13.17 24.08 -15.10
CA ILE A 9 -12.97 23.35 -13.85
C ILE A 9 -11.72 23.86 -13.14
N ARG A 10 -11.85 24.18 -11.84
CA ARG A 10 -10.74 24.56 -10.98
C ARG A 10 -10.59 23.54 -9.86
N LEU A 11 -9.38 23.06 -9.63
CA LEU A 11 -9.05 22.10 -8.57
C LEU A 11 -8.27 22.81 -7.47
N GLY A 12 -8.55 22.44 -6.21
CA GLY A 12 -7.87 23.01 -5.05
C GLY A 12 -7.94 22.05 -3.87
N TRP A 13 -6.90 22.06 -3.05
CA TRP A 13 -6.84 21.27 -1.82
C TRP A 13 -7.54 22.00 -0.68
N VAL A 14 -8.33 21.25 0.08
CA VAL A 14 -8.96 21.76 1.30
C VAL A 14 -8.54 20.85 2.45
N LYS A 15 -8.23 21.45 3.60
CA LYS A 15 -8.02 20.73 4.85
C LYS A 15 -9.24 19.84 5.18
N ALA A 16 -8.97 18.63 5.67
CA ALA A 16 -10.02 17.71 6.09
C ALA A 16 -10.79 18.24 7.32
N HIS A 17 -12.04 17.80 7.46
CA HIS A 17 -12.89 18.04 8.63
C HIS A 17 -13.21 19.51 8.98
N ILE A 18 -12.97 20.49 8.10
CA ILE A 18 -13.26 21.92 8.41
C ILE A 18 -14.75 22.31 8.32
N GLY A 19 -15.65 21.34 8.19
CA GLY A 19 -17.08 21.65 8.15
C GLY A 19 -17.69 21.85 6.77
N ILE A 20 -16.92 21.79 5.67
CA ILE A 20 -17.47 22.00 4.31
C ILE A 20 -18.57 20.96 4.02
N LYS A 21 -19.81 21.45 3.88
CA LYS A 21 -21.00 20.60 3.69
C LYS A 21 -20.87 19.67 2.49
N GLY A 22 -20.39 20.18 1.35
CA GLY A 22 -20.17 19.37 0.14
C GLY A 22 -19.18 18.21 0.37
N ASN A 23 -18.04 18.49 1.02
CA ASN A 23 -17.04 17.46 1.33
C ASN A 23 -17.57 16.43 2.34
N LYS A 24 -18.36 16.87 3.33
CA LYS A 24 -19.00 15.96 4.29
C LYS A 24 -20.00 15.03 3.62
N ILE A 25 -20.81 15.55 2.69
CA ILE A 25 -21.74 14.73 1.91
C ILE A 25 -20.97 13.76 1.02
N ALA A 26 -19.92 14.21 0.34
CA ALA A 26 -19.08 13.34 -0.47
C ALA A 26 -18.41 12.22 0.35
N ASP A 27 -17.89 12.54 1.54
CA ASP A 27 -17.32 11.55 2.48
C ASP A 27 -18.37 10.56 2.99
N ALA A 28 -19.57 11.03 3.32
CA ALA A 28 -20.68 10.15 3.73
C ALA A 28 -21.11 9.20 2.61
N LEU A 29 -21.27 9.71 1.39
CA LEU A 29 -21.60 8.91 0.20
C LEU A 29 -20.49 7.91 -0.13
N ALA A 30 -19.22 8.30 0.00
CA ALA A 30 -18.09 7.39 -0.20
C ALA A 30 -18.09 6.25 0.83
N LYS A 31 -18.44 6.55 2.09
CA LYS A 31 -18.59 5.53 3.15
C LYS A 31 -19.78 4.61 2.88
N GLU A 32 -20.92 5.17 2.49
CA GLU A 32 -22.13 4.42 2.11
C GLU A 32 -21.84 3.48 0.93
N ALA A 33 -21.11 3.95 -0.08
CA ALA A 33 -20.67 3.13 -1.20
C ALA A 33 -19.69 2.01 -0.83
N ILE A 34 -18.98 2.10 0.31
CA ILE A 34 -18.14 0.99 0.82
C ILE A 34 -19.01 -0.05 1.53
N THR A 35 -20.12 0.34 2.16
CA THR A 35 -21.07 -0.58 2.82
C THR A 35 -22.04 -1.24 1.84
N ASP A 36 -22.52 -0.51 0.82
CA ASP A 36 -23.51 -0.99 -0.15
C ASP A 36 -22.87 -1.38 -1.49
N GLY A 37 -21.59 -1.07 -1.69
CA GLY A 37 -20.86 -1.41 -2.89
C GLY A 37 -20.60 -2.91 -2.99
N ILE A 38 -20.62 -3.42 -4.22
CA ILE A 38 -20.02 -4.70 -4.55
C ILE A 38 -18.56 -4.61 -4.11
N LEU A 39 -18.20 -5.34 -3.04
CA LEU A 39 -16.80 -5.62 -2.72
C LEU A 39 -16.17 -6.06 -4.03
N ALA A 40 -15.27 -5.24 -4.59
CA ALA A 40 -14.52 -5.64 -5.78
C ALA A 40 -13.90 -6.98 -5.42
N SER A 41 -14.48 -8.06 -5.97
CA SER A 41 -14.09 -9.41 -5.63
C SER A 41 -12.69 -9.52 -6.17
N LEU A 42 -11.70 -9.30 -5.28
CA LEU A 42 -10.33 -9.47 -5.65
C LEU A 42 -10.23 -10.91 -6.14
N PRO A 43 -9.75 -11.15 -7.36
CA PRO A 43 -9.71 -12.50 -7.92
C PRO A 43 -8.79 -13.42 -7.11
N PHE A 44 -8.07 -12.86 -6.14
CA PHE A 44 -7.22 -13.55 -5.19
C PHE A 44 -7.52 -13.09 -3.75
N PRO A 45 -7.44 -14.00 -2.77
CA PRO A 45 -7.58 -13.66 -1.36
C PRO A 45 -6.53 -12.65 -0.89
N LYS A 46 -6.84 -11.87 0.16
CA LYS A 46 -5.88 -10.97 0.82
C LYS A 46 -4.58 -11.67 1.24
N SER A 47 -4.65 -12.95 1.62
CA SER A 47 -3.48 -13.77 1.98
C SER A 47 -2.50 -13.95 0.82
N PHE A 48 -2.99 -14.05 -0.41
CA PHE A 48 -2.15 -14.12 -1.61
C PHE A 48 -1.31 -12.85 -1.77
N LEU A 49 -1.94 -11.67 -1.66
CA LEU A 49 -1.25 -10.39 -1.75
C LEU A 49 -0.21 -10.22 -0.62
N LYS A 50 -0.56 -10.62 0.61
CA LYS A 50 0.39 -10.62 1.73
C LYS A 50 1.60 -11.52 1.45
N LYS A 51 1.38 -12.71 0.87
CA LYS A 51 2.46 -13.64 0.52
C LYS A 51 3.36 -13.07 -0.58
N GLN A 52 2.77 -12.48 -1.62
CA GLN A 52 3.51 -11.81 -2.70
C GLN A 52 4.39 -10.69 -2.15
N LEU A 53 3.82 -9.82 -1.32
CA LEU A 53 4.55 -8.71 -0.71
C LEU A 53 5.69 -9.22 0.19
N LEU A 54 5.43 -10.24 1.00
CA LEU A 54 6.46 -10.85 1.85
C LEU A 54 7.61 -11.42 1.01
N GLN A 55 7.32 -12.12 -0.09
CA GLN A 55 8.36 -12.66 -0.97
C GLN A 55 9.19 -11.55 -1.61
N LEU A 56 8.56 -10.50 -2.15
CA LEU A 56 9.26 -9.36 -2.71
C LEU A 56 10.16 -8.67 -1.68
N SER A 57 9.65 -8.45 -0.47
CA SER A 57 10.42 -7.85 0.63
C SER A 57 11.61 -8.74 1.01
N LEU A 58 11.41 -10.05 1.17
CA LEU A 58 12.50 -10.97 1.50
C LEU A 58 13.56 -11.02 0.40
N SER A 59 13.16 -11.05 -0.87
CA SER A 59 14.10 -11.02 -1.99
C SER A 59 14.93 -9.74 -2.02
N ARG A 60 14.29 -8.58 -1.79
CA ARG A 60 15.01 -7.30 -1.74
C ARG A 60 15.97 -7.24 -0.56
N TRP A 61 15.51 -7.64 0.62
CA TRP A 61 16.35 -7.71 1.81
C TRP A 61 17.53 -8.67 1.63
N GLN A 62 17.29 -9.84 1.03
CA GLN A 62 18.36 -10.80 0.75
C GLN A 62 19.40 -10.19 -0.19
N ALA A 63 18.98 -9.49 -1.25
CA ALA A 63 19.90 -8.80 -2.15
C ALA A 63 20.73 -7.72 -1.43
N GLU A 64 20.13 -6.96 -0.52
CA GLU A 64 20.86 -5.99 0.31
C GLU A 64 21.83 -6.68 1.28
N TRP A 65 21.47 -7.85 1.82
CA TRP A 65 22.32 -8.62 2.73
C TRP A 65 23.50 -9.30 2.02
N ASP A 66 23.27 -9.82 0.81
CA ASP A 66 24.33 -10.42 0.00
C ASP A 66 25.35 -9.35 -0.45
N ASN A 67 24.88 -8.16 -0.83
CA ASN A 67 25.74 -7.11 -1.39
C ASN A 67 26.23 -6.06 -0.37
N GLY A 68 25.70 -6.06 0.85
CA GLY A 68 26.01 -5.03 1.85
C GLY A 68 27.31 -5.30 2.62
N GLU A 69 28.25 -4.35 2.58
CA GLU A 69 29.54 -4.45 3.29
C GLU A 69 29.48 -4.42 4.83
N PRO A 70 28.55 -3.71 5.50
CA PRO A 70 28.43 -3.77 6.94
C PRO A 70 27.92 -5.14 7.43
N GLY A 71 28.45 -5.64 8.55
CA GLY A 71 27.88 -6.82 9.21
C GLY A 71 28.26 -8.18 8.60
N ARG A 72 29.33 -8.26 7.81
CA ARG A 72 29.82 -9.52 7.19
C ARG A 72 30.11 -10.65 8.19
N SER A 73 30.48 -10.32 9.43
CA SER A 73 30.64 -11.31 10.51
C SER A 73 29.33 -11.97 10.93
N VAL A 74 28.20 -11.28 10.80
CA VAL A 74 26.88 -11.85 11.06
C VAL A 74 26.38 -12.57 9.81
N TYR A 75 26.68 -12.07 8.62
CA TYR A 75 26.39 -12.75 7.35
C TYR A 75 26.98 -14.15 7.28
N SER A 76 28.22 -14.34 7.76
CA SER A 76 28.85 -15.66 7.75
C SER A 76 28.12 -16.69 8.63
N ILE A 77 27.39 -16.24 9.66
CA ILE A 77 26.59 -17.09 10.55
C ILE A 77 25.18 -17.30 9.97
N ILE A 78 24.57 -16.23 9.45
CA ILE A 78 23.20 -16.24 8.89
C ILE A 78 23.23 -15.64 7.49
N PRO A 79 23.61 -16.41 6.46
CA PRO A 79 23.70 -15.88 5.10
C PRO A 79 22.33 -15.71 4.45
N LYS A 80 21.31 -16.43 4.92
CA LYS A 80 19.97 -16.44 4.32
C LYS A 80 18.93 -15.86 5.26
N ILE A 81 18.26 -14.81 4.81
CA ILE A 81 17.20 -14.15 5.56
C ILE A 81 15.92 -14.99 5.44
N SER A 82 15.23 -15.15 6.57
CA SER A 82 13.91 -15.77 6.60
C SER A 82 13.01 -15.04 7.57
N ASN A 83 11.70 -15.24 7.43
CA ASN A 83 10.70 -14.74 8.37
C ASN A 83 10.49 -15.69 9.58
N LYS A 84 11.34 -16.71 9.75
CA LYS A 84 11.29 -17.64 10.88
C LYS A 84 12.20 -17.12 11.99
N GLN A 85 11.76 -17.25 13.24
CA GLN A 85 12.63 -16.99 14.38
C GLN A 85 13.76 -18.03 14.42
N LEU A 86 14.97 -17.55 14.70
CA LEU A 86 16.11 -18.41 15.02
C LEU A 86 15.91 -18.87 16.47
N HIS A 87 15.91 -20.19 16.68
CA HIS A 87 15.71 -20.83 17.98
C HIS A 87 17.05 -21.15 18.64
#